data_AF-A0A7S2GYV6-F1
#
_entry.id   AF-A0A7S2GYV6-F1
#
_cell.length_a   1.000
_cell.length_b   1.000
_cell.length_c   1.000
_cell.angle_alpha   90.00
_cell.angle_beta   90.00
_cell.angle_gamma   90.00
#
_symmetry.space_group_name_H-M   'P 1'
#
loop_
_entity.id
_entity.type
_entity.pdbx_description
1 polymer ?
#
loop_
_entity_poly.entity_id
_entity_poly.type
_entity_poly.pdbx_seq_one_letter_code
_entity_poly.pdbx_strand_id
1 'polypeptide(L)'
;MRASSLRSYIVRRPPRIAERGETSLAACHPTSCAYDSHARPSLMSLLRFLSSCRRLDPCRAKGIAQSGVQLRVQQAKRHVIERILNLSCPRCTQAFVDFEGCAALQCGRCAAGFCAFCLSDCGSDAHSHVVHCKHAPRTLQDVFVSKEGFELAQHDRRKRMLAEYLKPLPQEVRTSVLHECRVELRDLGLDKVQI
;
A
#
# COMPACT_ATOMS: atom_id res chain seq x y z
N MET A 1 -10.95 30.95 24.09
CA MET A 1 -9.66 30.97 23.36
C MET A 1 -8.84 29.76 23.79
N ARG A 2 -8.77 28.71 22.96
CA ARG A 2 -7.94 27.53 23.22
C ARG A 2 -7.05 27.34 22.00
N ALA A 3 -5.74 27.52 22.20
CA ALA A 3 -4.72 27.29 21.20
C ALA A 3 -4.55 25.77 21.01
N SER A 4 -4.96 25.26 19.86
CA SER A 4 -4.69 23.87 19.46
C SER A 4 -3.30 23.80 18.83
N SER A 5 -2.41 23.11 19.53
CA SER A 5 -1.03 22.84 19.18
C SER A 5 -0.94 22.10 17.83
N LEU A 6 -0.40 22.78 16.81
CA LEU A 6 -0.05 22.18 15.54
C LEU A 6 1.23 21.36 15.71
N ARG A 7 1.09 20.02 15.79
CA ARG A 7 2.24 19.12 15.62
C ARG A 7 2.53 18.99 14.13
N SER A 8 3.55 19.71 13.69
CA SER A 8 4.21 19.53 12.40
C SER A 8 4.81 18.12 12.33
N TYR A 9 4.35 17.32 11.37
CA TYR A 9 4.96 16.03 11.07
C TYR A 9 6.23 16.25 10.25
N ILE A 10 7.33 16.53 10.95
CA ILE A 10 8.68 16.45 10.38
C ILE A 10 8.95 14.98 10.07
N VAL A 11 8.96 14.62 8.78
CA VAL A 11 9.46 13.32 8.31
C VAL A 11 10.97 13.31 8.54
N ARG A 12 11.40 12.83 9.71
CA ARG A 12 12.82 12.57 9.97
C ARG A 12 13.28 11.49 9.00
N ARG A 13 14.31 11.80 8.19
CA ARG A 13 15.05 10.80 7.39
C ARG A 13 15.45 9.65 8.32
N PRO A 14 15.16 8.39 7.96
CA PRO A 14 15.70 7.27 8.71
C PRO A 14 17.24 7.27 8.59
N PRO A 15 17.97 6.90 9.65
CA PRO A 15 19.41 6.71 9.57
C PRO A 15 19.71 5.57 8.58
N ARG A 16 20.79 5.71 7.80
CA ARG A 16 21.31 4.62 6.97
C ARG A 16 21.66 3.45 7.89
N ILE A 17 20.89 2.36 7.76
CA ILE A 17 21.16 1.11 8.45
C ILE A 17 22.45 0.55 7.84
N ALA A 18 23.50 0.46 8.67
CA ALA A 18 24.72 -0.24 8.33
C ALA A 18 24.40 -1.72 8.10
N GLU A 19 24.83 -2.25 6.96
CA GLU A 19 24.79 -3.67 6.64
C GLU A 19 25.55 -4.44 7.73
N ARG A 20 24.83 -5.27 8.47
CA ARG A 20 25.41 -6.43 9.17
C ARG A 20 24.67 -7.65 8.67
N GLY A 21 25.45 -8.56 8.11
CA GLY A 21 24.98 -9.81 7.57
C GLY A 21 24.49 -10.77 8.65
N GLU A 22 24.22 -11.97 8.15
CA GLU A 22 23.99 -13.23 8.88
C GLU A 22 22.53 -13.52 9.22
N THR A 23 21.84 -13.96 8.16
CA THR A 23 21.18 -15.28 8.08
C THR A 23 20.71 -15.89 9.40
N SER A 24 19.41 -15.76 9.66
CA SER A 24 18.64 -16.72 10.46
C SER A 24 17.46 -17.19 9.62
N LEU A 25 17.78 -17.95 8.56
CA LEU A 25 16.87 -18.95 8.06
C LEU A 25 16.67 -19.93 9.23
N ALA A 26 15.48 -19.97 9.82
CA ALA A 26 15.03 -21.11 10.58
C ALA A 26 14.97 -22.30 9.61
N ALA A 27 16.13 -22.89 9.37
CA ALA A 27 16.28 -24.15 8.67
C ALA A 27 15.52 -25.19 9.50
N CYS A 28 14.58 -25.86 8.88
CA CYS A 28 14.12 -27.14 9.37
C CYS A 28 15.38 -28.02 9.51
N HIS A 29 15.80 -28.29 10.74
CA HIS A 29 16.96 -29.12 11.02
C HIS A 29 16.79 -30.49 10.34
N PRO A 30 17.74 -30.96 9.52
CA PRO A 30 17.63 -32.26 8.84
C PRO A 30 17.80 -33.47 9.76
N THR A 31 17.97 -33.26 11.07
CA THR A 31 18.48 -34.29 11.99
C THR A 31 17.45 -35.33 12.45
N SER A 32 16.27 -35.41 11.84
CA SER A 32 15.36 -36.56 12.05
C SER A 32 15.35 -37.58 10.91
N CYS A 33 16.13 -37.37 9.84
CA CYS A 33 16.38 -38.44 8.87
C CYS A 33 17.73 -39.09 9.17
N ALA A 34 17.70 -40.13 9.99
CA ALA A 34 18.84 -41.00 10.23
C ALA A 34 19.21 -41.71 8.90
N TYR A 35 20.11 -41.10 8.12
CA TYR A 35 20.88 -41.82 7.12
C TYR A 35 22.04 -42.50 7.85
N ASP A 36 21.86 -43.77 8.17
CA ASP A 36 22.89 -44.62 8.75
C ASP A 36 23.89 -44.99 7.63
N SER A 37 25.11 -44.44 7.68
CA SER A 37 26.09 -44.50 6.59
C SER A 37 26.86 -45.82 6.49
N HIS A 38 26.39 -46.92 7.10
CA HIS A 38 27.16 -48.17 7.20
C HIS A 38 26.52 -49.44 6.64
N ALA A 39 25.58 -49.35 5.68
CA ALA A 39 25.14 -50.53 4.94
C ALA A 39 24.95 -50.26 3.45
N ARG A 40 25.72 -50.94 2.59
CA ARG A 40 25.41 -51.06 1.15
C ARG A 40 24.23 -52.04 1.01
N PRO A 41 23.03 -51.61 0.61
CA PRO A 41 21.91 -52.53 0.53
C PRO A 41 21.93 -53.26 -0.82
N SER A 42 21.40 -54.49 -0.85
CA SER A 42 21.34 -55.31 -2.07
C SER A 42 20.39 -54.71 -3.13
N LEU A 43 20.48 -55.21 -4.37
CA LEU A 43 19.68 -54.78 -5.53
C LEU A 43 18.15 -54.79 -5.29
N MET A 44 17.66 -55.64 -4.38
CA MET A 44 16.24 -55.69 -3.97
C MET A 44 15.84 -54.63 -2.93
N SER A 45 16.75 -53.76 -2.51
CA SER A 45 16.46 -52.58 -1.69
C SER A 45 16.40 -51.29 -2.49
N LEU A 46 16.98 -51.27 -3.70
CA LEU A 46 16.94 -50.10 -4.60
C LEU A 46 15.50 -49.79 -5.06
N LEU A 47 14.67 -50.82 -5.27
CA LEU A 47 13.27 -50.68 -5.67
C LEU A 47 12.36 -50.14 -4.56
N ARG A 48 12.69 -50.34 -3.28
CA ARG A 48 11.98 -49.66 -2.16
C ARG A 48 12.47 -48.24 -1.93
N PHE A 49 13.74 -47.98 -2.20
CA PHE A 49 14.35 -46.65 -2.03
C PHE A 49 13.79 -45.64 -3.05
N LEU A 50 13.61 -46.06 -4.30
CA LEU A 50 13.01 -45.23 -5.35
C LEU A 50 11.49 -45.01 -5.18
N SER A 51 10.83 -45.79 -4.31
CA SER A 51 9.43 -45.56 -3.94
C SER A 51 9.25 -44.60 -2.75
N SER A 52 10.34 -44.23 -2.05
CA SER A 52 10.30 -43.36 -0.87
C SER A 52 10.53 -41.87 -1.19
N CYS A 53 11.10 -41.56 -2.36
CA CYS A 53 11.37 -40.20 -2.82
C CYS A 53 10.35 -39.67 -3.85
N ARG A 54 9.05 -39.96 -3.67
CA ARG A 54 7.96 -39.19 -4.31
C ARG A 54 7.32 -38.18 -3.36
N ARG A 55 8.08 -37.65 -2.41
CA ARG A 55 7.70 -36.43 -1.69
C ARG A 55 8.30 -35.24 -2.43
N LEU A 56 7.74 -34.91 -3.59
CA LEU A 56 7.84 -33.55 -4.08
C LEU A 56 7.13 -32.67 -3.05
N ASP A 57 7.92 -31.84 -2.37
CA ASP A 57 7.63 -31.28 -1.06
C ASP A 57 6.39 -30.36 -1.02
N PRO A 58 5.31 -30.73 -0.29
CA PRO A 58 4.21 -29.80 -0.02
C PRO A 58 4.64 -28.57 0.80
N CYS A 59 5.80 -28.61 1.47
CA CYS A 59 6.37 -27.47 2.18
C CYS A 59 7.01 -26.43 1.23
N ARG A 60 7.59 -26.85 0.10
CA ARG A 60 8.21 -25.94 -0.87
C ARG A 60 7.18 -25.17 -1.70
N ALA A 61 6.06 -25.82 -2.05
CA ALA A 61 4.94 -25.17 -2.73
C ALA A 61 4.26 -24.11 -1.84
N LYS A 62 4.14 -24.37 -0.53
CA LYS A 62 3.60 -23.40 0.45
C LYS A 62 4.47 -22.13 0.55
N GLY A 63 5.79 -22.26 0.60
CA GLY A 63 6.69 -21.09 0.67
C GLY A 63 6.63 -20.19 -0.57
N ILE A 64 6.52 -20.77 -1.77
CA ILE A 64 6.42 -19.99 -3.03
C ILE A 64 5.03 -19.35 -3.18
N ALA A 65 3.95 -20.06 -2.84
CA ALA A 65 2.59 -19.51 -2.87
C ALA A 65 2.39 -18.37 -1.85
N GLN A 66 2.92 -18.54 -0.63
CA GLN A 66 2.93 -17.48 0.40
C GLN A 66 3.72 -16.24 -0.05
N SER A 67 4.82 -16.44 -0.80
CA SER A 67 5.58 -15.31 -1.35
C SER A 67 4.76 -14.48 -2.36
N GLY A 68 3.94 -15.13 -3.20
CA GLY A 68 3.14 -14.44 -4.21
C GLY A 68 2.03 -13.58 -3.61
N VAL A 69 1.32 -14.09 -2.60
CA VAL A 69 0.29 -13.32 -1.88
C VAL A 69 0.92 -12.16 -1.12
N GLN A 70 2.03 -12.39 -0.42
CA GLN A 70 2.72 -11.35 0.34
C GLN A 70 3.19 -10.19 -0.57
N LEU A 71 3.73 -10.51 -1.75
CA LEU A 71 4.12 -9.49 -2.72
C LEU A 71 2.94 -8.64 -3.18
N ARG A 72 1.77 -9.24 -3.42
CA ARG A 72 0.54 -8.51 -3.78
C ARG A 72 0.08 -7.60 -2.64
N VAL A 73 0.12 -8.08 -1.39
CA VAL A 73 -0.22 -7.26 -0.21
C VAL A 73 0.70 -6.05 -0.10
N GLN A 74 2.02 -6.24 -0.25
CA GLN A 74 2.98 -5.13 -0.17
C GLN A 74 2.82 -4.13 -1.32
N GLN A 75 2.57 -4.60 -2.54
CA GLN A 75 2.28 -3.72 -3.67
C GLN A 75 0.99 -2.93 -3.47
N ALA A 76 -0.07 -3.59 -2.98
CA ALA A 76 -1.34 -2.95 -2.73
C ALA A 76 -1.27 -1.92 -1.59
N LYS A 77 -0.57 -2.25 -0.50
CA LYS A 77 -0.28 -1.32 0.59
C LYS A 77 0.44 -0.07 0.11
N ARG A 78 1.52 -0.24 -0.68
CA ARG A 78 2.26 0.89 -1.24
C ARG A 78 1.36 1.77 -2.12
N HIS A 79 0.54 1.16 -2.96
CA HIS A 79 -0.42 1.89 -3.78
C HIS A 79 -1.42 2.69 -2.93
N VAL A 80 -2.01 2.06 -1.90
CA VAL A 80 -2.94 2.72 -0.98
C VAL A 80 -2.29 3.94 -0.33
N ILE A 81 -1.09 3.80 0.24
CA ILE A 81 -0.42 4.90 0.92
C ILE A 81 -0.05 6.02 -0.07
N GLU A 82 0.63 5.69 -1.16
CA GLU A 82 1.23 6.69 -2.06
C GLU A 82 0.24 7.35 -3.02
N ARG A 83 -0.80 6.63 -3.45
CA ARG A 83 -1.73 7.07 -4.50
C ARG A 83 -3.12 7.41 -3.98
N ILE A 84 -3.53 6.86 -2.84
CA ILE A 84 -4.89 7.04 -2.31
C ILE A 84 -4.86 7.96 -1.09
N LEU A 85 -4.19 7.53 -0.02
CA LEU A 85 -4.17 8.24 1.27
C LEU A 85 -3.42 9.57 1.18
N ASN A 86 -2.24 9.55 0.55
CA ASN A 86 -1.50 10.76 0.27
C ASN A 86 -2.12 11.49 -0.93
N LEU A 87 -2.27 12.81 -0.78
CA LEU A 87 -2.57 13.66 -1.92
C LEU A 87 -1.28 13.83 -2.73
N SER A 88 -1.24 13.27 -3.93
CA SER A 88 -0.04 13.24 -4.76
C SER A 88 -0.34 13.59 -6.21
N CYS A 89 0.68 14.11 -6.90
CA CYS A 89 0.58 14.44 -8.31
C CYS A 89 0.33 13.17 -9.15
N PRO A 90 -0.66 13.16 -10.07
CA PRO A 90 -0.97 11.98 -10.88
C PRO A 90 0.16 11.59 -11.85
N ARG A 91 1.03 12.54 -12.25
CA ARG A 91 2.15 12.28 -13.16
C ARG A 91 3.40 11.76 -12.45
N CYS A 92 3.89 12.50 -11.47
CA CYS A 92 5.21 12.28 -10.87
C CYS A 92 5.17 11.78 -9.41
N THR A 93 3.98 11.52 -8.87
CA THR A 93 3.73 11.01 -7.51
C THR A 93 4.27 11.86 -6.36
N GLN A 94 4.73 13.08 -6.63
CA GLN A 94 5.16 14.02 -5.60
C GLN A 94 3.98 14.32 -4.66
N ALA A 95 4.19 14.14 -3.36
CA ALA A 95 3.20 14.48 -2.34
C ALA A 95 2.99 15.99 -2.26
N PHE A 96 1.74 16.39 -2.04
CA PHE A 96 1.32 17.77 -1.85
C PHE A 96 1.13 18.04 -0.35
N VAL A 97 1.74 19.11 0.16
CA VAL A 97 1.83 19.38 1.62
C VAL A 97 1.02 20.62 2.01
N ASP A 98 1.01 21.65 1.16
CA ASP A 98 0.50 22.97 1.53
C ASP A 98 -0.74 23.35 0.73
N PHE A 99 -1.87 23.54 1.42
CA PHE A 99 -3.11 23.99 0.80
C PHE A 99 -3.29 25.50 0.99
N GLU A 100 -3.31 26.26 -0.11
CA GLU A 100 -3.39 27.72 -0.12
C GLU A 100 -4.80 28.26 -0.44
N GLY A 101 -5.83 27.40 -0.39
CA GLY A 101 -7.22 27.81 -0.65
C GLY A 101 -7.72 27.49 -2.05
N CYS A 102 -6.85 27.25 -3.04
CA CYS A 102 -7.27 26.88 -4.41
C CYS A 102 -7.33 25.36 -4.60
N ALA A 103 -8.47 24.84 -5.07
CA ALA A 103 -8.66 23.42 -5.37
C ALA A 103 -8.11 22.98 -6.75
N ALA A 104 -7.60 23.92 -7.55
CA ALA A 104 -6.80 23.65 -8.74
C ALA A 104 -5.32 23.59 -8.35
N LEU A 105 -4.83 22.38 -8.10
CA LEU A 105 -3.48 22.18 -7.57
C LEU A 105 -2.47 22.15 -8.70
N GLN A 106 -1.29 22.71 -8.48
CA GLN A 106 -0.16 22.62 -9.40
C GLN A 106 1.01 21.92 -8.75
N CYS A 107 1.61 20.96 -9.46
CA CYS A 107 2.77 20.24 -8.96
C CYS A 107 4.05 21.09 -9.11
N GLY A 108 4.73 21.38 -8.00
CA GLY A 108 6.01 22.11 -8.04
C GLY A 108 7.18 21.37 -8.73
N ARG A 109 7.06 20.07 -9.00
CA ARG A 109 8.11 19.28 -9.67
C ARG A 109 7.94 19.23 -11.19
N CYS A 110 6.74 18.92 -11.67
CA CYS A 110 6.47 18.70 -13.10
C CYS A 110 5.50 19.71 -13.71
N ALA A 111 5.13 20.75 -12.95
CA ALA A 111 4.20 21.82 -13.33
C ALA A 111 2.78 21.35 -13.73
N ALA A 112 2.43 20.09 -13.50
CA ALA A 112 1.12 19.57 -13.85
C ALA A 112 0.03 20.16 -12.95
N GLY A 113 -1.01 20.72 -13.57
CA GLY A 113 -2.26 21.11 -12.95
C GLY A 113 -3.19 19.91 -12.79
N PHE A 114 -3.76 19.72 -11.61
CA PHE A 114 -4.67 18.62 -11.33
C PHE A 114 -5.74 19.02 -10.30
N CYS A 115 -6.87 18.33 -10.36
CA CYS A 115 -8.01 18.61 -9.50
C CYS A 115 -7.83 18.02 -8.10
N ALA A 116 -8.03 18.82 -7.05
CA ALA A 116 -7.98 18.36 -5.67
C ALA A 116 -9.02 17.28 -5.33
N PHE A 117 -10.19 17.30 -5.99
CA PHE A 117 -11.32 16.42 -5.65
C PHE A 117 -11.25 15.04 -6.30
N CYS A 118 -10.70 14.96 -7.51
CA CYS A 118 -10.70 13.73 -8.31
C CYS A 118 -9.31 13.27 -8.75
N LEU A 119 -8.26 14.09 -8.56
CA LEU A 119 -6.90 13.85 -9.02
C LEU A 119 -6.74 13.68 -10.54
N SER A 120 -7.72 14.12 -11.33
CA SER A 120 -7.57 14.17 -12.78
C SER A 120 -6.43 15.11 -13.15
N ASP A 121 -5.54 14.63 -14.01
CA ASP A 121 -4.54 15.43 -14.68
C ASP A 121 -5.24 16.36 -15.69
N CYS A 122 -4.98 17.66 -15.58
CA CYS A 122 -5.58 18.71 -16.41
C CYS A 122 -4.54 19.47 -17.24
N GLY A 123 -3.33 18.94 -17.40
CA GLY A 123 -2.29 19.65 -18.14
C GLY A 123 -1.58 20.67 -17.25
N SER A 124 -1.68 21.95 -17.61
CA SER A 124 -1.09 23.06 -16.85
C SER A 124 -2.10 23.78 -15.97
N ASP A 125 -3.39 23.59 -16.20
CA ASP A 125 -4.46 24.34 -15.54
C ASP A 125 -5.67 23.44 -15.24
N ALA A 126 -6.03 23.34 -13.97
CA ALA A 126 -7.18 22.56 -13.50
C ALA A 126 -8.40 23.43 -13.11
N HIS A 127 -8.32 24.76 -13.19
CA HIS A 127 -9.38 25.66 -12.70
C HIS A 127 -10.74 25.35 -13.35
N SER A 128 -10.78 25.23 -14.68
CA SER A 128 -12.00 24.88 -15.41
C SER A 128 -12.57 23.53 -14.98
N HIS A 129 -11.72 22.53 -14.74
CA HIS A 129 -12.16 21.21 -14.30
C HIS A 129 -12.75 21.24 -12.89
N VAL A 130 -12.12 21.97 -11.97
CA VAL A 130 -12.51 22.02 -10.55
C VAL A 130 -13.95 22.51 -10.38
N VAL A 131 -14.34 23.57 -11.10
CA VAL A 131 -15.70 24.14 -11.05
C VAL A 131 -16.76 23.16 -11.55
N HIS A 132 -16.41 22.30 -12.52
CA HIS A 132 -17.33 21.32 -13.13
C HIS A 132 -17.12 19.89 -12.59
N CYS A 133 -16.30 19.72 -11.57
CA CYS A 133 -15.94 18.40 -11.08
C CYS A 133 -17.14 17.77 -10.37
N LYS A 134 -17.57 16.58 -10.83
CA LYS A 134 -18.65 15.81 -10.21
C LYS A 134 -18.41 15.41 -8.75
N HIS A 135 -17.17 15.53 -8.28
CA HIS A 135 -16.75 15.23 -6.90
C HIS A 135 -16.52 16.48 -6.07
N ALA A 136 -16.70 17.67 -6.63
CA ALA A 136 -16.69 18.91 -5.86
C ALA A 136 -17.88 18.93 -4.88
N PRO A 137 -17.74 19.57 -3.71
CA PRO A 137 -18.88 19.86 -2.84
C PRO A 137 -19.97 20.62 -3.62
N ARG A 138 -21.25 20.24 -3.45
CA ARG A 138 -22.37 20.91 -4.15
C ARG A 138 -22.51 22.40 -3.81
N THR A 139 -21.97 22.82 -2.67
CA THR A 139 -21.94 24.22 -2.22
C THR A 139 -20.83 25.03 -2.86
N LEU A 140 -19.94 24.38 -3.62
CA LEU A 140 -18.83 25.05 -4.28
C LEU A 140 -19.33 25.84 -5.49
N GLN A 141 -19.05 27.15 -5.49
CA GLN A 141 -19.39 28.06 -6.58
C GLN A 141 -18.17 28.54 -7.36
N ASP A 142 -16.96 28.32 -6.82
CA ASP A 142 -15.69 28.78 -7.39
C ASP A 142 -14.55 27.79 -7.07
N VAL A 143 -13.34 28.05 -7.52
CA VAL A 143 -12.15 27.20 -7.29
C VAL A 143 -11.62 27.28 -5.86
N PHE A 144 -11.99 28.32 -5.11
CA PHE A 144 -11.51 28.54 -3.75
C PHE A 144 -12.37 27.79 -2.74
N VAL A 145 -11.72 27.03 -1.84
CA VAL A 145 -12.36 26.30 -0.76
C VAL A 145 -11.72 26.61 0.59
N SER A 146 -12.53 26.61 1.65
CA SER A 146 -11.99 26.67 3.00
C SER A 146 -11.16 25.41 3.29
N LYS A 147 -10.26 25.49 4.27
CA LYS A 147 -9.44 24.37 4.69
C LYS A 147 -10.31 23.19 5.16
N GLU A 148 -11.38 23.47 5.91
CA GLU A 148 -12.31 22.46 6.39
C GLU A 148 -13.05 21.80 5.23
N GLY A 149 -13.51 22.59 4.24
CA GLY A 149 -14.15 22.07 3.04
C GLY A 149 -13.20 21.21 2.21
N PHE A 150 -11.92 21.60 2.14
CA PHE A 150 -10.88 20.81 1.51
C PHE A 150 -10.64 19.48 2.24
N GLU A 151 -10.49 19.50 3.57
CA GLU A 151 -10.29 18.29 4.38
C GLU A 151 -11.45 17.30 4.24
N LEU A 152 -12.69 17.79 4.25
CA LEU A 152 -13.88 16.97 3.98
C LEU A 152 -13.85 16.36 2.58
N ALA A 153 -13.54 17.16 1.56
CA ALA A 153 -13.45 16.66 0.20
C ALA A 153 -12.30 15.64 0.02
N GLN A 154 -11.18 15.82 0.74
CA GLN A 154 -10.09 14.84 0.77
C GLN A 154 -10.50 13.55 1.47
N HIS A 155 -11.28 13.62 2.55
CA HIS A 155 -11.85 12.44 3.20
C HIS A 155 -12.74 11.65 2.23
N ASP A 156 -13.68 12.32 1.57
CA ASP A 156 -14.57 11.71 0.59
C ASP A 156 -13.81 11.10 -0.60
N ARG A 157 -12.79 11.82 -1.11
CA ARG A 157 -11.91 11.32 -2.17
C ARG A 157 -11.22 10.04 -1.76
N ARG A 158 -10.54 10.03 -0.61
CA ARG A 158 -9.81 8.85 -0.10
C ARG A 158 -10.75 7.67 0.08
N LYS A 159 -11.92 7.91 0.69
CA LYS A 159 -12.95 6.90 0.90
C LYS A 159 -13.38 6.24 -0.41
N ARG A 160 -13.74 7.05 -1.41
CA ARG A 160 -14.17 6.58 -2.72
C ARG A 160 -13.06 5.80 -3.43
N MET A 161 -11.86 6.37 -3.54
CA MET A 161 -10.74 5.74 -4.24
C MET A 161 -10.28 4.45 -3.56
N LEU A 162 -10.30 4.41 -2.21
CA LEU A 162 -9.99 3.20 -1.46
C LEU A 162 -11.01 2.10 -1.76
N ALA A 163 -12.30 2.41 -1.77
CA ALA A 163 -13.33 1.45 -2.10
C ALA A 163 -13.24 0.94 -3.55
N GLU A 164 -13.03 1.85 -4.51
CA GLU A 164 -12.82 1.51 -5.92
C GLU A 164 -11.60 0.59 -6.10
N TYR A 165 -10.50 0.87 -5.40
CA TYR A 165 -9.26 0.09 -5.49
C TYR A 165 -9.37 -1.30 -4.84
N LEU A 166 -10.03 -1.41 -3.69
CA LEU A 166 -10.14 -2.67 -2.94
C LEU A 166 -11.18 -3.62 -3.53
N LYS A 167 -12.21 -3.12 -4.22
CA LYS A 167 -13.30 -3.92 -4.81
C LYS A 167 -12.82 -5.09 -5.69
N PRO A 168 -11.90 -4.93 -6.65
CA PRO A 168 -11.44 -6.03 -7.50
C PRO A 168 -10.42 -6.96 -6.81
N LEU A 169 -9.89 -6.60 -5.63
CA LEU A 169 -8.86 -7.42 -4.99
C LEU A 169 -9.45 -8.67 -4.32
N PRO A 170 -8.72 -9.80 -4.32
CA PRO A 170 -9.09 -10.99 -3.56
C PRO A 170 -9.29 -10.66 -2.07
N GLN A 171 -10.26 -11.33 -1.44
CA GLN A 171 -10.65 -11.07 -0.05
C GLN A 171 -9.48 -11.18 0.93
N GLU A 172 -8.59 -12.16 0.73
CA GLU A 172 -7.38 -12.36 1.54
C GLU A 172 -6.44 -11.14 1.45
N VAL A 173 -6.16 -10.66 0.22
CA VAL A 173 -5.31 -9.48 0.01
C VAL A 173 -5.95 -8.24 0.61
N ARG A 174 -7.27 -8.05 0.42
CA ARG A 174 -8.01 -6.91 0.98
C ARG A 174 -7.90 -6.85 2.50
N THR A 175 -8.11 -7.99 3.16
CA THR A 175 -8.09 -8.09 4.62
C THR A 175 -6.68 -7.79 5.16
N SER A 176 -5.64 -8.35 4.53
CA SER A 176 -4.26 -8.09 4.91
C SER A 176 -3.84 -6.64 4.69
N VAL A 177 -4.23 -6.02 3.57
CA VAL A 177 -3.93 -4.60 3.29
C VAL A 177 -4.61 -3.68 4.30
N LEU A 178 -5.89 -3.90 4.62
CA LEU A 178 -6.61 -3.12 5.62
C LEU A 178 -5.99 -3.27 7.01
N HIS A 179 -5.55 -4.48 7.37
CA HIS A 179 -4.85 -4.73 8.62
C HIS A 179 -3.49 -4.01 8.67
N GLU A 180 -2.70 -4.08 7.60
CA GLU A 180 -1.38 -3.45 7.52
C GLU A 180 -1.43 -1.92 7.50
N CYS A 181 -2.50 -1.33 6.94
CA CYS A 181 -2.72 0.13 6.88
C CYS A 181 -3.56 0.68 8.06
N ARG A 182 -3.80 -0.11 9.12
CA ARG A 182 -4.78 0.23 10.16
C ARG A 182 -4.49 1.54 10.90
N VAL A 183 -3.21 1.93 11.01
CA VAL A 183 -2.81 3.15 11.72
C VAL A 183 -3.11 4.36 10.86
N GLU A 184 -2.68 4.32 9.61
CA GLU A 184 -2.91 5.37 8.61
C GLU A 184 -4.40 5.59 8.37
N LEU A 185 -5.18 4.50 8.31
CA LEU A 185 -6.63 4.58 8.18
C LEU A 185 -7.31 5.21 9.41
N ARG A 186 -6.82 4.91 10.62
CA ARG A 186 -7.35 5.50 11.85
C ARG A 186 -7.03 7.00 11.93
N ASP A 187 -5.79 7.37 11.63
CA ASP A 187 -5.33 8.76 11.68
C ASP A 187 -6.12 9.64 10.69
N LEU A 188 -6.58 9.05 9.59
CA LEU A 188 -7.40 9.71 8.57
C LEU A 188 -8.92 9.54 8.79
N GLY A 189 -9.37 8.86 9.84
CA GLY A 189 -10.78 8.62 10.14
C GLY A 189 -11.51 7.76 9.10
N LEU A 190 -10.82 6.77 8.52
CA LEU A 190 -11.32 5.85 7.49
C LEU A 190 -11.51 4.40 8.00
N ASP A 191 -11.15 4.12 9.25
CA ASP A 191 -11.23 2.79 9.88
C ASP A 191 -12.65 2.26 10.08
N LYS A 192 -13.64 3.15 10.15
CA LYS A 192 -15.07 2.81 10.32
C LYS A 192 -15.84 2.71 9.00
N VAL A 193 -15.18 2.96 7.86
CA VAL A 193 -15.84 2.92 6.57
C VAL A 193 -16.13 1.47 6.20
N GLN A 194 -17.39 1.15 5.93
CA GLN A 194 -17.75 -0.10 5.26
C GLN A 194 -17.25 -0.01 3.80
N ILE A 195 -16.20 -0.79 3.49
CA ILE A 195 -15.57 -0.86 2.16
C ILE A 195 -15.95 -2.17 1.47
#